data_AF-A0A7H8Q7U3-F1
#
_entry.id   AF-A0A7H8Q7U3-F1
#
_cell.length_a   1.000
_cell.length_b   1.000
_cell.length_c   1.000
_cell.angle_alpha   90.00
_cell.angle_beta   90.00
_cell.angle_gamma   90.00
#
_symmetry.space_group_name_H-M   'P 1'
#
loop_
_entity.id
_entity.type
_entity.pdbx_description
1 polymer ?
#
loop_
_entity_poly.entity_id
_entity_poly.type
_entity_poly.pdbx_seq_one_letter_code
_entity_poly.pdbx_strand_id
1 'polypeptide(L)'
;MIVDVILGNNIDTVMWIRDLQENEVECIIVVDYEYDNDPLNIEGVVYMSPIQAQKYIRKFDKINYYKSLYAYPGMQGNMSCLHKKDKN
;
A
#
# COMPACT_ATOMS: atom_id res chain seq x y z
N MET A 1 3.11 -3.21 16.15
CA MET A 1 3.21 -3.75 14.79
C MET A 1 2.97 -2.64 13.77
N ILE A 2 3.84 -2.55 12.76
CA ILE A 2 3.78 -1.55 11.68
C ILE A 2 3.13 -2.22 10.46
N VAL A 3 2.32 -1.47 9.71
CA VAL A 3 1.78 -1.94 8.42
C VAL A 3 2.03 -0.91 7.33
N ASP A 4 2.39 -1.42 6.16
CA ASP A 4 2.63 -0.65 4.95
C ASP A 4 1.47 -0.89 3.98
N VAL A 5 0.71 0.19 3.70
CA VAL A 5 -0.55 0.12 2.95
C VAL A 5 -0.38 0.83 1.61
N ILE A 6 -0.45 0.07 0.53
CA ILE A 6 -0.48 0.58 -0.84
C ILE A 6 -1.93 0.85 -1.22
N LEU A 7 -2.21 2.10 -1.58
CA LEU A 7 -3.53 2.57 -2.00
C LEU A 7 -3.62 2.49 -3.52
N GLY A 8 -4.39 1.53 -4.02
CA GLY A 8 -4.55 1.24 -5.44
C GLY A 8 -3.73 0.03 -5.89
N ASN A 9 -4.31 -0.76 -6.78
CA ASN A 9 -3.67 -1.89 -7.44
C ASN A 9 -3.43 -1.53 -8.93
N ASN A 10 -2.36 -0.77 -9.20
CA ASN A 10 -1.99 -0.36 -10.56
C ASN A 10 -0.62 -0.96 -10.96
N ILE A 11 -0.13 -0.59 -12.13
CA ILE A 11 1.12 -1.12 -12.69
C ILE A 11 2.35 -0.88 -11.81
N ASP A 12 2.38 0.20 -11.04
CA ASP A 12 3.47 0.55 -10.12
C ASP A 12 3.36 -0.16 -8.76
N THR A 13 2.22 -0.80 -8.44
CA THR A 13 2.03 -1.55 -7.20
C THR A 13 3.06 -2.68 -7.06
N VAL A 14 3.44 -3.34 -8.16
CA VAL A 14 4.48 -4.38 -8.15
C VAL A 14 5.85 -3.80 -7.75
N MET A 15 6.16 -2.57 -8.16
CA MET A 15 7.41 -1.92 -7.77
C MET A 15 7.41 -1.59 -6.27
N TRP A 16 6.29 -1.08 -5.75
CA TRP A 16 6.14 -0.84 -4.31
C TRP A 16 6.27 -2.12 -3.49
N ILE A 17 5.63 -3.21 -3.92
CA ILE A 17 5.73 -4.50 -3.22
C ILE A 17 7.19 -4.96 -3.15
N ARG A 18 7.93 -4.89 -4.26
CA ARG A 18 9.34 -5.29 -4.30
C ARG A 18 10.21 -4.43 -3.38
N ASP A 19 10.10 -3.11 -3.48
CA ASP A 19 10.85 -2.19 -2.62
C ASP A 19 10.56 -2.46 -1.14
N LEU A 20 9.29 -2.63 -0.77
CA LEU A 20 8.90 -2.97 0.59
C LEU A 20 9.45 -4.34 1.04
N GLN A 21 9.37 -5.37 0.21
CA GLN A 21 9.94 -6.68 0.51
C GLN A 21 11.46 -6.64 0.67
N GLU A 22 12.18 -5.87 -0.16
CA GLU A 22 13.63 -5.66 -0.05
C GLU A 22 14.01 -4.92 1.25
N ASN A 23 13.11 -4.08 1.78
CA ASN A 23 13.26 -3.41 3.08
C ASN A 23 12.75 -4.26 4.26
N GLU A 24 12.44 -5.54 4.05
CA GLU A 24 12.02 -6.50 5.08
C GLU A 24 10.82 -6.05 5.92
N VAL A 25 9.86 -5.29 5.34
CA VAL A 25 8.65 -4.92 6.10
C VAL A 25 7.76 -6.13 6.40
N GLU A 26 7.22 -6.13 7.62
CA GLU A 26 6.49 -7.27 8.20
C GLU A 26 5.11 -7.50 7.58
N CYS A 27 4.43 -6.45 7.13
CA CYS A 27 3.05 -6.53 6.68
C CYS A 27 2.77 -5.51 5.57
N ILE A 28 2.45 -6.04 4.38
CA ILE A 28 2.08 -5.23 3.22
C ILE A 28 0.60 -5.50 2.90
N ILE A 29 -0.17 -4.42 2.78
CA ILE A 29 -1.57 -4.47 2.36
C ILE A 29 -1.72 -3.67 1.07
N VAL A 30 -2.34 -4.27 0.06
CA VAL A 30 -2.78 -3.56 -1.15
C VAL A 30 -4.29 -3.36 -1.05
N VAL A 31 -4.70 -2.09 -1.08
CA VAL A 31 -6.10 -1.71 -1.17
C VAL A 31 -6.48 -1.61 -2.64
N ASP A 32 -7.29 -2.56 -3.10
CA ASP A 32 -7.81 -2.59 -4.45
C ASP A 32 -9.26 -2.06 -4.45
N TYR A 33 -9.47 -0.94 -5.14
CA TYR A 33 -10.76 -0.24 -5.16
C TYR A 33 -11.79 -0.91 -6.06
N GLU A 34 -11.36 -1.79 -6.97
CA GLU A 34 -12.22 -2.55 -7.87
C GLU A 34 -12.46 -3.99 -7.35
N TYR A 35 -11.87 -4.33 -6.20
CA TYR A 35 -11.94 -5.65 -5.61
C TYR A 35 -13.05 -5.76 -4.58
N ASP A 36 -14.06 -6.59 -4.86
CA ASP A 36 -15.22 -6.80 -3.98
C ASP A 36 -15.24 -8.18 -3.30
N ASN A 37 -14.21 -9.00 -3.51
CA ASN A 37 -14.13 -10.36 -2.96
C ASN A 37 -13.52 -10.39 -1.55
N ASP A 38 -13.43 -11.59 -0.97
CA ASP A 38 -12.72 -11.83 0.28
C ASP A 38 -11.23 -11.55 0.17
N PRO A 39 -10.54 -11.14 1.26
CA PRO A 39 -9.12 -10.81 1.21
C PRO A 39 -8.27 -11.96 0.68
N LEU A 40 -7.33 -11.65 -0.20
CA LEU A 40 -6.42 -12.61 -0.82
C LEU A 40 -5.00 -12.39 -0.32
N ASN A 41 -4.34 -13.44 0.14
CA ASN A 41 -2.91 -13.40 0.49
C ASN A 41 -2.09 -14.03 -0.63
N ILE A 42 -1.19 -13.25 -1.23
CA ILE A 42 -0.25 -13.71 -2.25
C ILE A 42 1.14 -13.34 -1.75
N GLU A 43 2.00 -14.34 -1.52
CA GLU A 43 3.42 -14.13 -1.18
C GLU A 43 3.63 -13.18 0.01
N GLY A 44 2.74 -13.22 1.02
CA GLY A 44 2.82 -12.38 2.21
C GLY A 44 2.22 -10.98 2.04
N VAL A 45 1.68 -10.65 0.85
CA VAL A 45 0.95 -9.42 0.57
C VAL A 45 -0.55 -9.68 0.63
N VAL A 46 -1.28 -8.87 1.39
CA VAL A 46 -2.74 -9.01 1.53
C VAL A 46 -3.46 -8.01 0.66
N TYR A 47 -4.23 -8.50 -0.30
CA TYR A 47 -5.11 -7.73 -1.16
C TYR A 47 -6.51 -7.72 -0.57
N MET A 48 -7.12 -6.54 -0.44
CA MET A 48 -8.48 -6.44 0.10
C MET A 48 -9.19 -5.15 -0.34
N SER A 49 -10.51 -5.15 -0.21
CA SER A 49 -11.33 -3.99 -0.52
C SER A 49 -11.11 -2.85 0.48
N PRO A 50 -11.45 -1.59 0.14
CA PRO A 50 -11.31 -0.45 1.06
C PRO A 50 -12.07 -0.64 2.38
N ILE A 51 -13.24 -1.28 2.32
CA ILE A 51 -14.10 -1.52 3.49
C ILE A 51 -13.43 -2.52 4.44
N GLN A 52 -12.83 -3.58 3.90
CA GLN A 52 -12.08 -4.56 4.68
C GLN A 52 -10.79 -3.95 5.24
N ALA A 53 -10.05 -3.21 4.42
CA ALA A 53 -8.81 -2.52 4.82
C ALA A 53 -9.04 -1.59 6.00
N GLN A 54 -10.10 -0.77 5.96
CA GLN A 54 -10.43 0.16 7.03
C GLN A 54 -10.63 -0.54 8.39
N LYS A 55 -11.19 -1.76 8.39
CA LYS A 55 -11.37 -2.55 9.61
C LYS A 55 -10.07 -3.24 10.02
N TYR A 56 -9.31 -3.75 9.06
CA TYR A 56 -8.11 -4.56 9.32
C TYR A 56 -6.93 -3.73 9.83
N ILE A 57 -6.68 -2.55 9.25
CA ILE A 57 -5.55 -1.68 9.61
C ILE A 57 -5.64 -1.11 11.03
N ARG A 58 -6.83 -1.11 11.65
CA ARG A 58 -7.04 -0.65 13.04
C ARG A 58 -6.33 -1.53 14.08
N LYS A 59 -5.86 -2.71 13.68
CA LYS A 59 -5.11 -3.63 14.55
C LYS A 59 -3.63 -3.26 14.71
N PHE A 60 -3.14 -2.30 13.92
CA PHE A 60 -1.73 -1.92 13.87
C PHE A 60 -1.49 -0.61 14.61
N ASP A 61 -0.29 -0.48 15.20
CA ASP A 61 0.09 0.71 15.97
C ASP A 61 0.52 1.87 15.08
N LYS A 62 1.09 1.55 13.91
CA LYS A 62 1.57 2.51 12.93
C LYS A 62 1.20 2.06 11.53
N ILE A 63 0.75 3.01 10.71
CA ILE A 63 0.33 2.78 9.33
C ILE A 63 1.12 3.73 8.44
N ASN A 64 1.87 3.18 7.50
CA ASN A 64 2.50 3.93 6.42
C ASN A 64 1.65 3.79 5.16
N TYR A 65 1.43 4.90 4.45
CA TYR A 65 0.62 4.89 3.23
C TYR A 65 1.47 5.22 2.02
N TYR A 66 1.33 4.40 0.98
CA TYR A 66 1.94 4.56 -0.33
C TYR A 66 0.82 4.71 -1.34
N LYS A 67 0.82 5.76 -2.14
CA LYS A 67 -0.18 5.93 -3.19
C LYS A 67 0.38 5.31 -4.47
N SER A 68 -0.27 4.25 -4.94
CA SER A 68 -0.01 3.74 -6.29
C SER A 68 -0.59 4.74 -7.29
N LEU A 69 0.23 5.16 -8.25
CA LEU A 69 -0.12 6.11 -9.29
C LEU A 69 -0.21 5.38 -10.63
N TYR A 70 -1.18 5.79 -11.45
CA TYR A 70 -1.20 5.43 -12.86
C TYR A 70 0.05 6.03 -13.52
N ALA A 71 1.09 5.22 -13.72
CA ALA A 71 2.24 5.62 -14.51
C ALA A 71 1.80 5.74 -15.98
N TYR A 72 1.38 6.94 -16.38
CA TYR A 72 1.18 7.24 -17.80
C TYR A 72 2.56 7.40 -18.47
N PRO A 73 2.77 6.87 -19.70
CA PRO A 73 4.00 7.10 -20.44
C PRO A 73 4.25 8.61 -20.62
N GLY A 74 5.20 9.17 -19.88
CA GLY A 74 5.48 10.61 -19.84
C GLY A 74 5.56 11.22 -18.44
N MET A 75 5.18 10.49 -17.40
CA MET A 75 5.28 10.93 -16.00
C MET A 75 6.72 10.79 -15.48
N GLN A 76 7.64 11.64 -15.96
CA GLN A 76 8.95 11.84 -15.34
C GLN A 76 8.77 12.72 -14.10
N GLY A 77 8.45 12.10 -12.96
CA GLY A 77 8.37 12.81 -11.69
C GLY A 77 8.87 11.92 -10.58
N ASN A 78 9.90 12.37 -9.86
CA ASN A 78 10.36 11.73 -8.63
C ASN A 78 9.14 11.42 -7.76
N MET A 79 8.91 10.12 -7.48
CA MET A 79 7.85 9.69 -6.58
C MET A 79 8.16 10.22 -5.18
N SER A 80 7.66 11.41 -4.86
CA SER A 80 7.82 12.00 -3.53
C SER A 80 6.82 11.35 -2.58
N CYS A 81 7.19 10.21 -2.02
CA CYS A 81 6.65 9.77 -0.74
C CYS A 81 7.27 10.67 0.34
N LEU A 82 6.45 11.47 1.03
CA LEU A 82 6.60 11.95 2.42
C LEU A 82 5.59 13.07 2.71
N HIS A 83 4.53 12.75 3.44
CA HIS A 83 3.85 13.73 4.31
C HIS A 83 4.25 13.40 5.76
N LYS A 84 5.42 13.89 6.19
CA LYS A 84 5.72 14.04 7.61
C LYS A 84 4.89 15.22 8.11
N LYS A 85 3.82 14.92 8.85
CA LYS A 85 3.08 15.94 9.59
C LYS A 85 3.84 16.19 10.89
N ASP A 86 4.72 17.19 10.89
CA ASP A 86 5.30 17.68 12.14
C ASP A 86 4.16 18.26 12.99
N LYS A 87 4.04 17.76 14.23
CA LYS A 87 3.15 18.31 15.24
C LYS A 87 3.88 19.49 15.90
N ASN A 88 3.32 20.69 15.77
CA ASN A 88 3.44 21.74 16.78
C ASN A 88 2.19 21.71 17.65
#